data_AF-A0A246BJM9-F1
#
_entry.id   AF-A0A246BJM9-F1
#
_cell.length_a   1.000
_cell.length_b   1.000
_cell.length_c   1.000
_cell.angle_alpha   90.00
_cell.angle_beta   90.00
_cell.angle_gamma   90.00
#
_symmetry.space_group_name_H-M   'P 1'
#
loop_
_entity.id
_entity.type
_entity.pdbx_description
1 polymer ?
#
loop_
_entity_poly.entity_id
_entity_poly.type
_entity_poly.pdbx_seq_one_letter_code
_entity_poly.pdbx_strand_id
1 'polypeptide(L)'
;MLGLYIFKCVLLVWGRQHSFGEVCLGSGTSGRHLGLLPANHCRPPLLGEHEFFLSARTVDGGEQVAAILTFLLAIIAFADPRRNHWQKAKSDSSSILVFNANIASFLINAQVSVIYFQAATAKFKVEEWVNGTAMYYWMNSPYFGATGLFKTVVDPLLTIGFVAVITWLPLILEMALAFSFLMDLRIKRILLVLGITFHLMIAMLMGIGSFSIIMTAALILLLSPLDVKSFAEFYSSGIWAKLRILDRIRFT
;
A
#
# COMPACT_ATOMS: atom_id res chain seq x y z
N MET A 1 -10.38 -12.94 5.50
CA MET A 1 -11.66 -12.19 5.54
C MET A 1 -11.50 -10.71 5.17
N LEU A 2 -10.41 -10.04 5.54
CA LEU A 2 -10.14 -8.63 5.20
C LEU A 2 -9.63 -8.40 3.77
N GLY A 3 -8.83 -9.34 3.22
CA GLY A 3 -8.16 -9.16 1.91
C GLY A 3 -9.07 -9.00 0.70
N LEU A 4 -10.25 -9.63 0.68
CA LEU A 4 -11.22 -9.49 -0.41
C LEU A 4 -12.10 -8.23 -0.32
N TYR A 5 -12.28 -7.71 0.90
CA TYR A 5 -12.90 -6.39 1.12
C TYR A 5 -11.96 -5.28 0.65
N ILE A 6 -10.65 -5.43 0.92
CA ILE A 6 -9.62 -4.56 0.36
C ILE A 6 -9.56 -4.69 -1.15
N PHE A 7 -9.58 -5.91 -1.71
CA PHE A 7 -9.61 -6.10 -3.16
C PHE A 7 -10.82 -5.42 -3.82
N LYS A 8 -12.02 -5.51 -3.24
CA LYS A 8 -13.20 -4.79 -3.72
C LYS A 8 -13.11 -3.27 -3.50
N CYS A 9 -12.59 -2.79 -2.38
CA CYS A 9 -12.39 -1.35 -2.16
C CYS A 9 -11.33 -0.77 -3.09
N VAL A 10 -10.21 -1.47 -3.30
CA VAL A 10 -9.15 -1.11 -4.24
C VAL A 10 -9.69 -1.16 -5.66
N LEU A 11 -10.46 -2.19 -6.07
CA LEU A 11 -11.11 -2.24 -7.39
C LEU A 11 -12.24 -1.22 -7.56
N LEU A 12 -12.94 -0.81 -6.51
CA LEU A 12 -13.98 0.22 -6.58
C LEU A 12 -13.36 1.63 -6.66
N VAL A 13 -12.21 1.85 -6.02
CA VAL A 13 -11.42 3.08 -6.15
C VAL A 13 -10.74 3.10 -7.54
N TRP A 14 -10.12 2.00 -7.94
CA TRP A 14 -9.46 1.82 -9.25
C TRP A 14 -10.46 1.89 -10.41
N GLY A 15 -11.62 1.23 -10.30
CA GLY A 15 -12.69 1.22 -11.29
C GLY A 15 -13.46 2.53 -11.39
N ARG A 16 -13.40 3.39 -10.37
CA ARG A 16 -13.94 4.76 -10.44
C ARG A 16 -12.95 5.76 -11.08
N GLN A 17 -11.67 5.42 -11.16
CA GLN A 17 -10.64 6.24 -11.83
C GLN A 17 -10.44 5.86 -13.31
N HIS A 18 -10.88 4.66 -13.71
CA HIS A 18 -10.94 4.25 -15.12
C HIS A 18 -12.39 4.24 -15.63
N SER A 19 -13.00 5.42 -15.79
CA SER A 19 -14.08 5.56 -16.77
C SER A 19 -13.46 5.28 -18.14
N PHE A 20 -13.81 4.13 -18.72
CA PHE A 20 -13.60 3.86 -20.14
C PHE A 20 -14.10 5.06 -20.94
N GLY A 21 -13.24 5.57 -21.83
CA GLY A 21 -13.46 6.82 -22.53
C GLY A 21 -14.85 6.89 -23.16
N GLU A 22 -15.56 7.97 -22.87
CA GLU A 22 -16.69 8.37 -23.67
C GLU A 22 -16.17 8.61 -25.09
N VAL A 23 -16.55 7.70 -25.99
CA VAL A 23 -16.57 7.96 -27.42
C VAL A 23 -17.37 9.24 -27.61
N CYS A 24 -16.72 10.30 -28.08
CA CYS A 24 -17.37 11.55 -28.44
C CYS A 24 -18.33 11.29 -29.61
N LEU A 25 -19.57 10.89 -29.32
CA LEU A 25 -20.67 10.94 -30.27
C LEU A 25 -21.15 12.40 -30.31
N GLY A 26 -20.55 13.18 -31.20
CA GLY A 26 -21.03 14.52 -31.50
C GLY A 26 -22.41 14.45 -32.15
N SER A 27 -23.43 14.98 -31.46
CA SER A 27 -24.74 15.24 -32.04
C SER A 27 -24.64 16.43 -33.00
N GLY A 28 -24.33 16.17 -34.27
CA GLY A 28 -24.37 17.14 -35.35
C GLY A 28 -25.65 16.98 -36.17
N THR A 29 -26.59 17.89 -35.99
CA THR A 29 -27.77 18.05 -36.84
C THR A 29 -27.36 18.52 -38.25
N SER A 30 -27.19 17.59 -39.19
CA SER A 30 -27.47 17.74 -40.63
C SER A 30 -26.81 16.59 -41.38
N GLY A 31 -27.55 15.96 -42.29
CA GLY A 31 -27.15 14.72 -42.91
C GLY A 31 -25.97 14.83 -43.89
N ARG A 32 -25.34 13.67 -44.07
CA ARG A 32 -24.42 13.22 -45.14
C ARG A 32 -22.92 13.36 -44.87
N HIS A 33 -22.29 12.18 -44.94
CA HIS A 33 -20.87 11.84 -45.08
C HIS A 33 -19.99 11.89 -43.81
N LEU A 34 -19.66 10.69 -43.35
CA LEU A 34 -18.62 10.35 -42.38
C LEU A 34 -17.25 10.76 -42.96
N GLY A 35 -16.74 11.93 -42.55
CA GLY A 35 -15.42 12.42 -42.94
C GLY A 35 -14.49 12.50 -41.72
N LEU A 36 -13.35 11.81 -41.78
CA LEU A 36 -12.23 12.01 -40.85
C LEU A 36 -11.67 13.42 -41.06
N LEU A 37 -11.90 14.33 -40.12
CA LEU A 37 -11.28 15.66 -40.15
C LEU A 37 -9.82 15.57 -39.66
N PRO A 38 -8.87 16.29 -40.30
CA PRO A 38 -7.46 16.29 -39.90
C PRO A 38 -7.24 16.96 -38.53
N ALA A 39 -6.20 16.49 -37.83
CA ALA A 39 -5.89 16.73 -36.41
C ALA A 39 -5.58 18.18 -36.01
N ASN A 40 -5.66 19.14 -36.93
CA ASN A 40 -5.30 20.54 -36.71
C ASN A 40 -6.49 21.44 -36.31
N HIS A 41 -7.71 20.90 -36.16
CA HIS A 41 -8.89 21.66 -35.73
C HIS A 41 -9.33 21.44 -34.28
N CYS A 42 -8.65 20.56 -33.52
CA CYS A 42 -8.89 20.42 -32.09
C CYS A 42 -8.17 21.54 -31.34
N ARG A 43 -8.81 22.70 -31.21
CA ARG A 43 -8.40 23.74 -30.26
C ARG A 43 -8.74 23.23 -28.85
N PRO A 44 -7.77 22.93 -27.97
CA PRO A 44 -8.08 22.40 -26.65
C PRO A 44 -8.86 23.43 -25.83
N PRO A 45 -9.88 23.01 -25.06
CA PRO A 45 -10.51 23.89 -24.08
C PRO A 45 -9.52 24.15 -22.94
N LEU A 46 -9.34 25.44 -22.65
CA LEU A 46 -8.94 26.09 -21.40
C LEU A 46 -7.94 25.37 -20.46
N LEU A 47 -6.85 26.09 -20.18
CA LEU A 47 -5.63 25.78 -19.41
C LEU A 47 -5.79 25.11 -18.01
N GLY A 48 -7.00 24.87 -17.50
CA GLY A 48 -7.21 24.23 -16.21
C GLY A 48 -7.11 22.70 -16.23
N GLU A 49 -7.41 22.04 -17.35
CA GLU A 49 -7.44 20.57 -17.39
C GLU A 49 -6.06 19.93 -17.64
N HIS A 50 -5.15 20.66 -18.27
CA HIS A 50 -3.79 20.16 -18.53
C HIS A 50 -2.97 19.99 -17.24
N GLU A 51 -3.11 20.88 -16.27
CA GLU A 51 -2.43 20.76 -14.97
C GLU A 51 -3.03 19.62 -14.13
N PHE A 52 -4.35 19.41 -14.21
CA PHE A 52 -5.03 18.27 -13.59
C PHE A 52 -4.62 16.93 -14.24
N PHE A 53 -4.47 16.88 -15.57
CA PHE A 53 -4.00 15.68 -16.27
C PHE A 53 -2.49 15.42 -16.10
N LEU A 54 -1.68 16.46 -15.90
CA LEU A 54 -0.24 16.33 -15.64
C LEU A 54 0.03 15.88 -14.20
N SER A 55 -0.73 16.36 -13.22
CA SER A 55 -0.69 15.84 -11.84
C SER A 55 -1.20 14.39 -11.75
N ALA A 56 -2.13 13.98 -12.62
CA ALA A 56 -2.55 12.59 -12.77
C ALA A 56 -1.48 11.66 -13.43
N ARG A 57 -0.37 12.20 -13.96
CA ARG A 57 0.69 11.44 -14.63
C ARG A 57 1.93 11.18 -13.79
N THR A 58 2.11 11.84 -12.65
CA THR A 58 3.18 11.48 -11.72
C THR A 58 2.73 10.24 -10.96
N VAL A 59 3.17 9.06 -11.42
CA VAL A 59 3.03 7.81 -10.68
C VAL A 59 3.74 7.98 -9.34
N ASP A 60 2.97 8.24 -8.29
CA ASP A 60 3.47 8.26 -6.93
C ASP A 60 3.89 6.83 -6.51
N GLY A 61 4.75 6.73 -5.49
CA GLY A 61 5.16 5.45 -4.92
C GLY A 61 3.98 4.58 -4.51
N GLY A 62 2.87 5.19 -4.05
CA GLY A 62 1.63 4.49 -3.71
C GLY A 62 1.06 3.68 -4.89
N GLU A 63 0.97 4.27 -6.08
CA GLU A 63 0.40 3.61 -7.26
C GLU A 63 1.22 2.38 -7.70
N GLN A 64 2.55 2.47 -7.57
CA GLN A 64 3.43 1.32 -7.83
C GLN A 64 3.17 0.18 -6.85
N VAL A 65 2.99 0.52 -5.57
CA VAL A 65 2.64 -0.46 -4.53
C VAL A 65 1.28 -1.08 -4.82
N ALA A 66 0.27 -0.29 -5.19
CA ALA A 66 -1.06 -0.79 -5.53
C ALA A 66 -1.01 -1.77 -6.71
N ALA A 67 -0.25 -1.47 -7.77
CA ALA A 67 -0.10 -2.35 -8.92
C ALA A 67 0.50 -3.71 -8.53
N ILE A 68 1.60 -3.70 -7.77
CA ILE A 68 2.27 -4.93 -7.30
C ILE A 68 1.34 -5.74 -6.40
N LEU A 69 0.70 -5.10 -5.41
CA LEU A 69 -0.20 -5.80 -4.49
C LEU A 69 -1.43 -6.35 -5.19
N THR A 70 -1.99 -5.62 -6.15
CA THR A 70 -3.15 -6.09 -6.94
C THR A 70 -2.79 -7.30 -7.78
N PHE A 71 -1.61 -7.31 -8.40
CA PHE A 71 -1.11 -8.48 -9.14
C PHE A 71 -0.97 -9.70 -8.24
N LEU A 72 -0.36 -9.56 -7.05
CA LEU A 72 -0.19 -10.66 -6.10
C LEU A 72 -1.53 -11.13 -5.52
N LEU A 73 -2.45 -10.21 -5.23
CA LEU A 73 -3.81 -10.54 -4.79
C LEU A 73 -4.61 -11.26 -5.88
N ALA A 74 -4.40 -10.94 -7.15
CA ALA A 74 -5.03 -11.66 -8.25
C ALA A 74 -4.61 -13.14 -8.26
N ILE A 75 -3.33 -13.45 -8.03
CA ILE A 75 -2.84 -14.83 -7.92
C ILE A 75 -3.56 -15.56 -6.77
N ILE A 76 -3.71 -14.93 -5.61
CA ILE A 76 -4.43 -15.50 -4.46
C ILE A 76 -5.91 -15.71 -4.80
N ALA A 77 -6.53 -14.75 -5.49
CA ALA A 77 -7.94 -14.82 -5.88
C ALA A 77 -8.20 -15.94 -6.90
N PHE A 78 -7.30 -16.16 -7.86
CA PHE A 78 -7.40 -17.27 -8.82
C PHE A 78 -7.23 -18.64 -8.15
N ALA A 79 -6.49 -18.70 -7.03
CA ALA A 79 -6.35 -19.89 -6.24
C ALA A 79 -7.54 -20.16 -5.30
N ASP A 80 -8.47 -19.22 -5.13
CA ASP A 80 -9.66 -19.39 -4.29
C ASP A 80 -10.80 -20.05 -5.08
N PRO A 81 -11.19 -21.31 -4.77
CA PRO A 81 -12.25 -22.01 -5.51
C PRO A 81 -13.65 -21.46 -5.23
N ARG A 82 -13.81 -20.51 -4.30
CA ARG A 82 -15.12 -19.94 -3.92
C ARG A 82 -15.56 -18.90 -4.94
N ARG A 83 -16.83 -18.94 -5.35
CA ARG A 83 -17.41 -17.88 -6.21
C ARG A 83 -17.69 -16.59 -5.43
N ASN A 84 -18.01 -16.72 -4.14
CA ASN A 84 -18.26 -15.58 -3.25
C ASN A 84 -17.97 -15.96 -1.79
N HIS A 85 -17.92 -14.97 -0.90
CA HIS A 85 -17.57 -15.15 0.51
C HIS A 85 -18.62 -15.89 1.34
N TRP A 86 -19.83 -16.04 0.82
CA TRP A 86 -20.93 -16.71 1.51
C TRP A 86 -20.88 -18.24 1.33
N GLN A 87 -20.07 -18.72 0.39
CA GLN A 87 -19.88 -20.15 0.14
C GLN A 87 -18.76 -20.71 1.01
N LYS A 88 -19.00 -21.91 1.57
CA LYS A 88 -17.95 -22.69 2.21
C LYS A 88 -16.94 -23.15 1.15
N ALA A 89 -15.66 -23.10 1.49
CA ALA A 89 -14.60 -23.60 0.62
C ALA A 89 -14.83 -25.10 0.35
N LYS A 90 -14.77 -25.49 -0.93
CA LYS A 90 -14.72 -26.90 -1.29
C LYS A 90 -13.31 -27.42 -0.99
N SER A 91 -13.21 -28.63 -0.44
CA SER A 91 -11.94 -29.28 -0.09
C SER A 91 -11.05 -29.63 -1.28
N ASP A 92 -11.54 -29.44 -2.50
CA ASP A 92 -10.97 -29.99 -3.73
C ASP A 92 -10.03 -29.00 -4.45
N SER A 93 -9.26 -28.22 -3.67
CA SER A 93 -8.28 -27.31 -4.25
C SER A 93 -7.03 -28.07 -4.68
N SER A 94 -6.55 -27.82 -5.89
CA SER A 94 -5.30 -28.42 -6.36
C SER A 94 -4.11 -27.91 -5.52
N SER A 95 -3.14 -28.80 -5.27
CA SER A 95 -1.94 -28.49 -4.47
C SER A 95 -1.14 -27.31 -5.05
N ILE A 96 -1.10 -27.18 -6.39
CA ILE A 96 -0.40 -26.08 -7.08
C ILE A 96 -1.04 -24.71 -6.83
N LEU A 97 -2.37 -24.62 -6.76
CA LEU A 97 -3.05 -23.35 -6.50
C LEU A 97 -2.81 -22.87 -5.06
N VAL A 98 -2.85 -23.80 -4.10
CA VAL A 98 -2.53 -23.50 -2.69
C VAL A 98 -1.07 -23.05 -2.55
N PHE A 99 -0.15 -23.73 -3.23
CA PHE A 99 1.27 -23.34 -3.25
C PHE A 99 1.47 -21.93 -3.82
N ASN A 100 0.86 -21.62 -4.96
CA ASN A 100 0.94 -20.29 -5.58
C ASN A 100 0.35 -19.20 -4.68
N ALA A 101 -0.77 -19.47 -4.01
CA ALA A 101 -1.39 -18.54 -3.05
C ALA A 101 -0.49 -18.26 -1.84
N ASN A 102 0.18 -19.29 -1.32
CA ASN A 102 1.13 -19.15 -0.21
C ASN A 102 2.36 -18.33 -0.63
N ILE A 103 2.92 -18.58 -1.82
CA ILE A 103 4.02 -17.78 -2.37
C ILE A 103 3.59 -16.32 -2.55
N ALA A 104 2.45 -16.06 -3.19
CA ALA A 104 1.95 -14.71 -3.39
C ALA A 104 1.75 -13.98 -2.04
N SER A 105 1.22 -14.68 -1.04
CA SER A 105 1.08 -14.14 0.32
C SER A 105 2.42 -13.83 0.98
N PHE A 106 3.43 -14.68 0.78
CA PHE A 106 4.78 -14.42 1.25
C PHE A 106 5.40 -13.20 0.56
N LEU A 107 5.25 -13.08 -0.76
CA LEU A 107 5.74 -11.96 -1.53
C LEU A 107 5.08 -10.64 -1.13
N ILE A 108 3.78 -10.64 -0.79
CA ILE A 108 3.11 -9.45 -0.24
C ILE A 108 3.78 -9.02 1.07
N ASN A 109 3.98 -9.96 2.01
CA ASN A 109 4.63 -9.63 3.28
C ASN A 109 6.06 -9.10 3.07
N ALA A 110 6.85 -9.78 2.23
CA ALA A 110 8.22 -9.36 1.91
C ALA A 110 8.25 -7.97 1.26
N GLN A 111 7.39 -7.73 0.26
CA GLN A 111 7.32 -6.45 -0.45
C GLN A 111 7.01 -5.30 0.52
N VAL A 112 5.98 -5.45 1.36
CA VAL A 112 5.58 -4.39 2.30
C VAL A 112 6.64 -4.19 3.39
N SER A 113 7.25 -5.26 3.90
CA SER A 113 8.37 -5.17 4.84
C SER A 113 9.57 -4.41 4.25
N VAL A 114 9.92 -4.69 2.99
CA VAL A 114 11.02 -4.00 2.30
C VAL A 114 10.70 -2.52 2.08
N ILE A 115 9.46 -2.18 1.74
CA ILE A 115 9.02 -0.79 1.60
C ILE A 115 9.24 -0.02 2.92
N TYR A 116 8.79 -0.57 4.05
CA TYR A 116 8.99 0.08 5.35
C TYR A 116 10.46 0.14 5.76
N PHE A 117 11.24 -0.91 5.48
CA PHE A 117 12.68 -0.92 5.75
C PHE A 117 13.42 0.15 4.94
N GLN A 118 13.13 0.24 3.64
CA GLN A 118 13.71 1.23 2.74
C GLN A 118 13.26 2.65 3.14
N ALA A 119 11.99 2.84 3.49
CA ALA A 119 11.47 4.12 3.94
C ALA A 119 12.19 4.63 5.20
N ALA A 120 12.46 3.75 6.17
CA ALA A 120 13.20 4.12 7.39
C ALA A 120 14.69 4.36 7.09
N THR A 121 15.33 3.45 6.35
CA THR A 121 16.78 3.50 6.11
C THR A 121 17.19 4.64 5.17
N ALA A 122 16.34 5.00 4.20
CA ALA A 122 16.60 6.13 3.32
C ALA A 122 16.67 7.47 4.07
N LYS A 123 15.90 7.63 5.14
CA LYS A 123 15.89 8.85 5.96
C LYS A 123 17.20 9.09 6.70
N PHE A 124 17.94 8.06 7.09
CA PHE A 124 19.26 8.21 7.73
C PHE A 124 20.33 8.83 6.81
N LYS A 125 20.08 8.91 5.50
CA LYS A 125 20.99 9.57 4.54
C LYS A 125 20.83 11.10 4.52
N VAL A 126 19.86 11.62 5.25
CA VAL A 126 19.48 13.04 5.24
C VAL A 126 19.73 13.61 6.64
N GLU A 127 20.54 14.67 6.73
CA GLU A 127 21.05 15.20 8.01
C GLU A 127 19.93 15.62 8.96
N GLU A 128 18.85 16.18 8.44
CA GLU A 128 17.70 16.68 9.20
C GLU A 128 16.98 15.55 9.97
N TRP A 129 16.98 14.32 9.44
CA TRP A 129 16.42 13.18 10.17
C TRP A 129 17.35 12.72 11.28
N VAL A 130 18.67 12.73 11.03
CA VAL A 130 19.69 12.29 11.99
C VAL A 130 19.82 13.27 13.15
N ASN A 131 19.75 14.58 12.89
CA ASN A 131 19.81 15.61 13.93
C ASN A 131 18.43 15.85 14.61
N GLY A 132 17.37 15.15 14.18
CA GLY A 132 16.05 15.20 14.80
C GLY A 132 15.23 16.45 14.48
N THR A 133 15.53 17.18 13.40
CA THR A 133 14.85 18.42 13.02
C THR A 133 13.94 18.30 11.79
N ALA A 134 13.95 17.16 11.09
CA ALA A 134 13.22 16.98 9.83
C ALA A 134 11.73 17.34 9.93
N MET A 135 11.06 16.97 11.02
CA MET A 135 9.62 17.23 11.14
C MET A 135 9.31 18.73 11.23
N TYR A 136 10.21 19.55 11.77
CA TYR A 136 10.06 21.00 11.76
C TYR A 136 10.04 21.56 10.33
N TYR A 137 10.94 21.09 9.46
CA TYR A 137 10.98 21.51 8.07
C TYR A 137 9.80 21.00 7.26
N TRP A 138 9.41 19.73 7.46
CA TRP A 138 8.25 19.16 6.77
C TRP A 138 6.95 19.88 7.12
N MET A 139 6.71 20.14 8.41
CA MET A 139 5.48 20.79 8.85
C MET A 139 5.38 22.27 8.45
N ASN A 140 6.52 22.94 8.20
CA ASN A 140 6.57 24.32 7.70
C ASN A 140 6.78 24.43 6.18
N SER A 141 6.84 23.31 5.46
CA SER A 141 7.01 23.31 4.01
C SER A 141 5.78 23.91 3.32
N PRO A 142 5.95 24.79 2.31
CA PRO A 142 4.82 25.33 1.55
C PRO A 142 4.10 24.27 0.72
N TYR A 143 4.73 23.11 0.46
CA TYR A 143 4.18 22.06 -0.40
C TYR A 143 3.45 20.96 0.39
N PHE A 144 3.94 20.60 1.57
CA PHE A 144 3.47 19.44 2.36
C PHE A 144 3.25 19.76 3.85
N GLY A 145 3.34 21.04 4.23
CA GLY A 145 3.20 21.47 5.61
C GLY A 145 1.75 21.47 6.08
N ALA A 146 1.58 21.46 7.40
CA ALA A 146 0.26 21.53 8.02
C ALA A 146 -0.38 22.90 7.76
N THR A 147 -1.66 22.91 7.39
CA THR A 147 -2.43 24.14 7.11
C THR A 147 -3.68 24.23 7.97
N GLY A 148 -4.22 25.45 8.14
CA GLY A 148 -5.47 25.70 8.86
C GLY A 148 -5.47 25.17 10.29
N LEU A 149 -6.53 24.43 10.66
CA LEU A 149 -6.73 23.87 12.00
C LEU A 149 -5.61 22.91 12.43
N PHE A 150 -5.01 22.17 11.50
CA PHE A 150 -3.93 21.24 11.80
C PHE A 150 -2.65 21.98 12.21
N LYS A 151 -2.40 23.16 11.63
CA LYS A 151 -1.24 23.98 12.00
C LYS A 151 -1.30 24.42 13.46
N THR A 152 -2.47 24.81 13.96
CA THR A 152 -2.66 25.18 15.37
C THR A 152 -2.36 24.03 16.34
N VAL A 153 -2.59 22.78 15.93
CA VAL A 153 -2.28 21.58 16.73
C VAL A 153 -0.81 21.20 16.65
N VAL A 154 -0.19 21.38 15.48
CA VAL A 154 1.20 20.99 15.22
C VAL A 154 2.20 22.00 15.77
N ASP A 155 1.91 23.30 15.69
CA ASP A 155 2.85 24.37 16.10
C ASP A 155 3.39 24.22 17.55
N PRO A 156 2.57 23.86 18.57
CA PRO A 156 3.09 23.58 19.91
C PRO A 156 4.04 22.38 19.98
N LEU A 157 3.82 21.36 19.14
CA LEU A 157 4.67 20.17 19.05
C LEU A 157 6.00 20.46 18.33
N LEU A 158 6.06 21.58 17.59
CA LEU A 158 7.27 22.06 16.92
C LEU A 158 8.22 22.84 17.85
N THR A 159 7.97 22.85 19.15
CA THR A 159 8.91 23.35 20.15
C THR A 159 10.13 22.44 20.29
N ILE A 160 11.30 23.01 20.58
CA ILE A 160 12.63 22.33 20.51
C ILE A 160 12.66 20.98 21.25
N GLY A 161 11.89 20.82 22.34
CA GLY A 161 11.83 19.56 23.10
C GLY A 161 11.03 18.42 22.44
N PHE A 162 9.99 18.72 21.66
CA PHE A 162 9.10 17.72 21.07
C PHE A 162 9.42 17.40 19.60
N VAL A 163 10.07 18.31 18.88
CA VAL A 163 10.45 18.13 17.45
C VAL A 163 11.27 16.87 17.24
N ALA A 164 12.23 16.59 18.12
CA ALA A 164 13.03 15.39 18.04
C ALA A 164 12.15 14.13 18.18
N VAL A 165 11.26 14.10 19.18
CA VAL A 165 10.38 12.94 19.42
C VAL A 165 9.51 12.64 18.20
N ILE A 166 8.86 13.66 17.63
CA ILE A 166 8.00 13.49 16.45
C ILE A 166 8.80 13.18 15.16
N THR A 167 10.09 13.53 15.11
CA THR A 167 10.99 13.15 14.01
C THR A 167 11.42 11.69 14.10
N TRP A 168 11.72 11.19 15.29
CA TRP A 168 12.20 9.82 15.50
C TRP A 168 11.08 8.77 15.59
N LEU A 169 9.87 9.16 15.99
CA LEU A 169 8.74 8.25 16.14
C LEU A 169 8.37 7.52 14.82
N PRO A 170 8.28 8.17 13.64
CA PRO A 170 8.06 7.50 12.37
C PRO A 170 9.13 6.44 12.06
N LEU A 171 10.42 6.75 12.30
CA LEU A 171 11.53 5.82 12.04
C LEU A 171 11.41 4.54 12.86
N ILE A 172 11.08 4.66 14.15
CA ILE A 172 10.89 3.50 15.04
C ILE A 172 9.69 2.66 14.56
N LEU A 173 8.58 3.32 14.22
CA LEU A 173 7.38 2.63 13.76
C LEU A 173 7.62 1.91 12.42
N GLU A 174 8.24 2.58 11.45
CA GLU A 174 8.58 2.01 10.14
C GLU A 174 9.52 0.80 10.31
N MET A 175 10.52 0.91 11.19
CA MET A 175 11.41 -0.22 11.47
C MET A 175 10.68 -1.39 12.14
N ALA A 176 9.78 -1.11 13.08
CA ALA A 176 8.96 -2.14 13.72
C ALA A 176 8.02 -2.83 12.71
N LEU A 177 7.45 -2.07 11.77
CA LEU A 177 6.61 -2.60 10.69
C LEU A 177 7.42 -3.47 9.72
N ALA A 178 8.64 -3.06 9.37
CA ALA A 178 9.54 -3.83 8.51
C ALA A 178 9.80 -5.24 9.07
N PHE A 179 10.06 -5.33 10.38
CA PHE A 179 10.32 -6.59 11.08
C PHE A 179 9.08 -7.25 11.70
N SER A 180 7.89 -6.76 11.39
CA SER A 180 6.64 -7.25 11.99
C SER A 180 6.39 -8.74 11.74
N PHE A 181 6.93 -9.32 10.65
CA PHE A 181 6.82 -10.74 10.35
C PHE A 181 7.41 -11.65 11.45
N LEU A 182 8.40 -11.16 12.21
CA LEU A 182 9.05 -11.85 13.33
C LEU A 182 8.27 -11.73 14.66
N MET A 183 7.23 -10.90 14.70
CA MET A 183 6.54 -10.53 15.93
C MET A 183 5.30 -11.38 16.20
N ASP A 184 4.89 -11.45 17.46
CA ASP A 184 3.69 -12.16 17.88
C ASP A 184 2.41 -11.44 17.41
N LEU A 185 1.28 -12.17 17.41
CA LEU A 185 0.01 -11.63 16.93
C LEU A 185 -0.49 -10.44 17.77
N ARG A 186 -0.11 -10.35 19.05
CA ARG A 186 -0.48 -9.23 19.93
C ARG A 186 0.22 -7.95 19.50
N ILE A 187 1.53 -8.00 19.28
CA ILE A 187 2.30 -6.85 18.80
C ILE A 187 1.82 -6.45 17.39
N LYS A 188 1.53 -7.41 16.50
CA LYS A 188 0.99 -7.11 15.16
C LYS A 188 -0.33 -6.31 15.22
N ARG A 189 -1.21 -6.61 16.16
CA ARG A 189 -2.47 -5.84 16.35
C ARG A 189 -2.20 -4.42 16.82
N ILE A 190 -1.25 -4.23 17.74
CA ILE A 190 -0.84 -2.89 18.21
C ILE A 190 -0.24 -2.10 17.04
N LEU A 191 0.69 -2.71 16.29
CA LEU A 191 1.31 -2.10 15.11
C LEU A 191 0.29 -1.76 14.03
N LEU A 192 -0.78 -2.53 13.88
CA LEU A 192 -1.83 -2.23 12.92
C LEU A 192 -2.56 -0.93 13.30
N VAL A 193 -2.94 -0.76 14.57
CA VAL A 193 -3.60 0.47 15.05
C VAL A 193 -2.65 1.67 14.92
N LEU A 194 -1.40 1.51 15.33
CA LEU A 194 -0.39 2.57 15.21
C LEU A 194 -0.12 2.94 13.74
N GLY A 195 0.01 1.95 12.86
CA GLY A 195 0.26 2.15 11.44
C GLY A 195 -0.92 2.80 10.71
N ILE A 196 -2.16 2.40 11.00
CA ILE A 196 -3.36 3.07 10.45
C ILE A 196 -3.40 4.52 10.91
N THR A 197 -3.16 4.76 12.21
CA THR A 197 -3.12 6.13 12.76
C THR A 197 -2.02 6.95 12.10
N PHE A 198 -0.84 6.37 11.88
CA PHE A 198 0.28 7.02 11.20
C PHE A 198 -0.08 7.45 9.78
N HIS A 199 -0.64 6.57 8.95
CA HIS A 199 -1.04 6.93 7.58
C HIS A 199 -2.21 7.90 7.54
N LEU A 200 -3.12 7.84 8.51
CA LEU A 200 -4.19 8.82 8.65
C LEU A 200 -3.63 10.22 8.97
N MET A 201 -2.66 10.30 9.88
CA MET A 201 -1.97 11.56 10.17
C MET A 201 -1.23 12.09 8.95
N ILE A 202 -0.56 11.23 8.18
CA ILE A 202 0.06 11.63 6.91
C ILE A 202 -0.99 12.19 5.93
N ALA A 203 -2.12 11.52 5.77
CA ALA A 203 -3.18 11.98 4.86
C ALA A 203 -3.71 13.37 5.26
N MET A 204 -3.90 13.61 6.55
CA MET A 204 -4.44 14.85 7.09
C MET A 204 -3.41 15.99 7.11
N LEU A 205 -2.17 15.70 7.53
CA LEU A 205 -1.14 16.72 7.74
C LEU A 205 -0.38 17.06 6.45
N MET A 206 -0.11 16.07 5.59
CA MET A 206 0.70 16.22 4.37
C MET A 206 -0.13 16.17 3.08
N GLY A 207 -1.44 15.91 3.16
CA GLY A 207 -2.33 15.95 2.00
C GLY A 207 -2.19 14.79 1.00
N ILE A 208 -1.34 13.79 1.28
CA ILE A 208 -1.09 12.65 0.38
C ILE A 208 -2.06 11.48 0.61
N GLY A 209 -3.35 11.74 0.37
CA GLY A 209 -4.44 10.81 0.68
C GLY A 209 -4.39 9.47 -0.07
N SER A 210 -4.08 9.46 -1.37
CA SER A 210 -4.01 8.22 -2.17
C SER A 210 -2.94 7.27 -1.65
N PHE A 211 -1.73 7.80 -1.41
CA PHE A 211 -0.63 7.06 -0.80
C PHE A 211 -1.04 6.44 0.54
N SER A 212 -1.62 7.25 1.44
CA SER A 212 -2.04 6.79 2.76
C SER A 212 -3.09 5.67 2.72
N ILE A 213 -4.04 5.73 1.79
CA ILE A 213 -5.06 4.68 1.61
C ILE A 213 -4.40 3.37 1.16
N ILE A 214 -3.51 3.44 0.17
CA ILE A 214 -2.81 2.26 -0.36
C ILE A 214 -1.92 1.63 0.70
N MET A 215 -1.15 2.45 1.43
CA MET A 215 -0.28 1.94 2.51
C MET A 215 -1.07 1.39 3.70
N THR A 216 -2.26 1.94 3.98
CA THR A 216 -3.18 1.38 4.97
C THR A 216 -3.69 0.00 4.54
N ALA A 217 -4.06 -0.16 3.26
CA ALA A 217 -4.42 -1.47 2.72
C ALA A 217 -3.24 -2.46 2.80
N ALA A 218 -2.02 -2.02 2.47
CA ALA A 218 -0.81 -2.81 2.59
C ALA A 218 -0.53 -3.28 4.03
N LEU A 219 -0.73 -2.41 5.03
CA LEU A 219 -0.61 -2.75 6.44
C LEU A 219 -1.56 -3.86 6.86
N ILE A 220 -2.80 -3.76 6.41
CA ILE A 220 -3.80 -4.78 6.72
C ILE A 220 -3.36 -6.13 6.14
N LEU A 221 -2.81 -6.16 4.92
CA LEU A 221 -2.31 -7.39 4.32
C LEU A 221 -1.10 -7.96 5.08
N LEU A 222 -0.15 -7.10 5.49
CA LEU A 222 1.04 -7.46 6.24
C LEU A 222 0.74 -8.02 7.64
N LEU A 223 -0.19 -7.40 8.35
CA LEU A 223 -0.46 -7.67 9.76
C LEU A 223 -1.70 -8.57 9.97
N SER A 224 -2.44 -8.88 8.91
CA SER A 224 -3.54 -9.83 8.99
C SER A 224 -3.00 -11.21 9.38
N PRO A 225 -3.67 -11.91 10.31
CA PRO A 225 -3.41 -13.32 10.55
C PRO A 225 -3.85 -14.10 9.31
N LEU A 226 -2.95 -14.25 8.35
CA LEU A 226 -3.05 -15.30 7.34
C LEU A 226 -3.01 -16.62 8.11
N ASP A 227 -3.89 -17.56 7.78
CA ASP A 227 -4.10 -18.79 8.53
C ASP A 227 -2.76 -19.54 8.67
N VAL A 228 -2.16 -19.43 9.86
CA VAL A 228 -0.75 -19.74 10.13
C VAL A 228 -0.49 -21.24 9.95
N LYS A 229 -1.52 -22.08 9.90
CA LYS A 229 -1.38 -23.51 9.64
C LYS A 229 -0.69 -23.78 8.29
N SER A 230 -1.10 -23.12 7.20
CA SER A 230 -0.45 -23.34 5.90
C SER A 230 0.95 -22.73 5.81
N PHE A 231 1.18 -21.60 6.50
CA PHE A 231 2.45 -20.87 6.47
C PHE A 231 3.52 -21.53 7.35
N ALA A 232 3.16 -22.02 8.53
CA ALA A 232 4.06 -22.77 9.41
C ALA A 232 4.41 -24.15 8.82
N GLU A 233 3.47 -24.81 8.15
CA GLU A 233 3.72 -26.04 7.39
C GLU A 233 4.69 -25.77 6.24
N PHE A 234 4.45 -24.74 5.42
CA PHE A 234 5.34 -24.32 4.32
C PHE A 234 6.76 -23.96 4.78
N TYR A 235 6.90 -23.20 5.87
CA TYR A 235 8.21 -22.84 6.44
C TYR A 235 8.93 -24.06 7.02
N SER A 236 8.19 -24.97 7.66
CA SER A 236 8.74 -26.20 8.21
C SER A 236 9.19 -27.19 7.12
N SER A 237 8.53 -27.22 5.95
CA SER A 237 8.81 -28.20 4.89
C SER A 237 10.04 -27.89 4.03
N GLY A 238 10.45 -26.62 3.92
CA GLY A 238 11.47 -26.22 2.93
C GLY A 238 12.93 -26.31 3.39
N ILE A 239 13.24 -25.93 4.64
CA ILE A 239 14.63 -25.77 5.12
C ILE A 239 14.80 -26.32 6.55
N TRP A 240 13.79 -26.18 7.40
CA TRP A 240 13.88 -26.54 8.83
C TRP A 240 13.56 -28.01 9.14
N ALA A 241 12.79 -28.70 8.29
CA ALA A 241 12.59 -30.14 8.41
C ALA A 241 13.90 -30.93 8.28
N LYS A 242 14.79 -30.50 7.37
CA LYS A 242 16.11 -31.16 7.19
C LYS A 242 17.03 -30.93 8.40
N LEU A 243 17.04 -29.73 8.98
CA LEU A 243 17.85 -29.44 10.17
C LEU A 243 17.36 -30.21 11.41
N ARG A 244 16.03 -30.33 11.59
CA ARG A 244 15.44 -31.09 12.70
C ARG A 244 15.69 -32.61 12.60
N ILE A 245 15.88 -33.15 11.39
CA ILE A 245 16.28 -34.55 11.17
C ILE A 245 17.78 -34.73 11.43
N LEU A 246 18.63 -33.77 11.03
CA LEU A 246 20.07 -33.83 11.29
C LEU A 246 20.42 -33.72 12.78
N ASP A 247 19.65 -32.96 13.55
CA ASP A 247 19.79 -32.92 15.02
C ASP A 247 19.37 -34.24 15.68
N ARG A 248 18.49 -35.03 15.05
CA ARG A 248 18.06 -36.34 15.57
C ARG A 248 19.04 -37.47 15.26
N ILE A 249 19.82 -37.35 14.18
CA ILE A 249 20.84 -38.35 13.79
C ILE A 249 22.18 -38.11 14.53
N ARG A 250 22.43 -36.91 15.05
CA ARG A 250 23.68 -36.59 15.77
C ARG A 250 23.70 -37.06 17.24
N PHE A 251 22.61 -37.66 17.72
CA PHE A 251 22.47 -38.17 19.11
C PHE A 251 22.07 -39.65 19.19
N THR A 252 22.34 -40.43 18.15
CA THR A 252 22.33 -41.91 18.15
C THR A 252 23.65 -42.41 17.62
#